data_AF-A0A655JPD3-F1
#
_entry.id   AF-A0A655JPD3-F1
#
_cell.length_a   1.000
_cell.length_b   1.000
_cell.length_c   1.000
_cell.angle_alpha   90.00
_cell.angle_beta   90.00
_cell.angle_gamma   90.00
#
_symmetry.space_group_name_H-M   'P 1'
#
loop_
_entity.id
_entity.type
_entity.pdbx_description
1 polymer ?
#
loop_
_entity_poly.entity_id
_entity_poly.type
_entity_poly.pdbx_seq_one_letter_code
_entity_poly.pdbx_strand_id
1 'polypeptide(L)'
;MTANDYGLRVYNGDTGVVLAGPTGLRAVISGASGPLDVATGRLGDVETMHAMTIHKSQGSQVDEVTVLMPQEDSRLLTRELLYTAVTRAKRKVRVVGSEASVRAAIARRAVRASGLRMRLQSTGCG
;
A
#
# COMPACT_ATOMS: atom_id res chain seq x y z
N MET A 1 1.11 -11.49 1.14
CA MET A 1 0.27 -12.13 2.18
C MET A 1 -0.97 -11.31 2.41
N THR A 2 -2.14 -11.92 2.36
CA THR A 2 -3.44 -11.24 2.51
C THR A 2 -4.04 -11.42 3.91
N ALA A 3 -3.53 -12.35 4.72
CA ALA A 3 -3.86 -12.58 6.13
C ALA A 3 -2.61 -12.90 6.96
N ASN A 4 -2.74 -12.89 8.29
CA ASN A 4 -1.66 -13.25 9.21
C ASN A 4 -1.59 -14.77 9.37
N ASP A 5 -0.39 -15.33 9.27
CA ASP A 5 -0.07 -16.70 9.67
C ASP A 5 0.93 -16.67 10.82
N TYR A 6 0.42 -16.85 12.04
CA TYR A 6 1.24 -16.82 13.25
C TYR A 6 2.16 -18.04 13.38
N GLY A 7 1.79 -19.18 12.77
CA GLY A 7 2.62 -20.38 12.77
C GLY A 7 3.86 -20.23 11.89
N LEU A 8 3.74 -19.48 10.79
CA LEU A 8 4.85 -19.09 9.93
C LEU A 8 5.51 -17.77 10.35
N ARG A 9 4.92 -17.02 11.30
CA ARG A 9 5.33 -15.66 11.68
C ARG A 9 5.36 -14.69 10.50
N VAL A 10 4.37 -14.83 9.64
CA VAL A 10 4.17 -14.03 8.43
C VAL A 10 2.92 -13.19 8.60
N TYR A 11 2.99 -11.90 8.28
CA TYR A 11 1.93 -10.93 8.56
C TYR A 11 1.31 -10.36 7.28
N ASN A 12 0.10 -9.79 7.42
CA ASN A 12 -0.58 -9.09 6.35
C ASN A 12 0.26 -7.91 5.86
N GLY A 13 0.56 -7.89 4.56
CA GLY A 13 1.45 -6.91 3.96
C GLY A 13 2.88 -7.40 3.75
N ASP A 14 3.27 -8.53 4.32
CA ASP A 14 4.58 -9.13 4.03
C ASP A 14 4.64 -9.55 2.55
N THR A 15 5.79 -9.24 1.94
CA THR A 15 6.08 -9.49 0.53
C THR A 15 7.26 -10.44 0.40
N GLY A 16 7.24 -11.26 -0.65
CA GLY A 16 8.30 -12.20 -0.92
C GLY A 16 8.40 -12.54 -2.40
N VAL A 17 9.42 -13.31 -2.75
CA VAL A 17 9.63 -13.82 -4.10
C VAL A 17 9.57 -15.35 -4.07
N VAL A 18 9.02 -15.94 -5.12
CA VAL A 18 9.08 -17.39 -5.35
C VAL A 18 10.23 -17.66 -6.31
N LEU A 19 11.12 -18.57 -5.92
CA LEU A 19 12.33 -18.93 -6.67
C LEU A 19 12.34 -20.43 -6.92
N ALA A 20 12.87 -20.84 -8.07
CA ALA A 20 13.18 -22.24 -8.33
C ALA A 20 14.51 -22.59 -7.64
N GLY A 21 14.46 -23.47 -6.64
CA GLY A 21 15.62 -24.02 -5.97
C GLY A 21 15.98 -25.43 -6.45
N PRO A 22 17.09 -26.00 -5.95
CA PRO A 22 17.55 -27.34 -6.35
C PRO A 22 16.56 -28.46 -6.06
N THR A 23 15.70 -28.28 -5.05
CA THR A 23 14.73 -29.27 -4.57
C THR A 23 13.29 -28.92 -4.92
N GLY A 24 13.07 -27.86 -5.71
CA GLY A 24 11.74 -27.37 -6.10
C GLY A 24 11.52 -25.89 -5.77
N LEU A 25 10.27 -25.45 -5.87
CA LEU A 25 9.89 -24.06 -5.63
C LEU A 25 9.95 -23.71 -4.14
N ARG A 26 10.56 -22.55 -3.85
CA ARG A 26 10.69 -21.99 -2.50
C ARG A 26 10.23 -20.54 -2.49
N ALA A 27 9.57 -20.12 -1.43
CA ALA A 27 9.19 -18.74 -1.22
C ALA A 27 10.12 -18.11 -0.17
N VAL A 28 10.75 -16.98 -0.53
CA VAL A 28 11.57 -16.17 0.37
C VAL A 28 10.79 -14.92 0.70
N ILE A 29 10.31 -14.83 1.94
CA ILE A 29 9.48 -13.72 2.45
C ILE A 29 10.36 -12.76 3.23
N SER A 30 10.21 -11.46 2.98
CA SER A 30 10.87 -10.42 3.78
C SER A 30 10.11 -10.23 5.09
N GLY A 31 10.42 -11.09 6.08
CA GLY A 31 9.80 -11.03 7.40
C GLY A 31 10.44 -9.98 8.31
N ALA A 32 9.72 -9.59 9.36
CA ALA A 32 10.17 -8.57 10.32
C ALA A 32 11.47 -8.95 11.07
N SER A 33 11.77 -10.24 11.21
CA SER A 33 13.00 -10.75 11.86
C SER A 33 14.09 -11.17 10.84
N GLY A 34 13.90 -10.86 9.56
CA GLY A 34 14.75 -11.29 8.47
C GLY A 34 14.04 -12.18 7.45
N PRO A 35 14.74 -12.59 6.38
CA PRO A 35 14.16 -13.43 5.35
C PRO A 35 13.71 -14.79 5.89
N LEU A 36 12.48 -15.18 5.56
CA LEU A 36 11.93 -16.50 5.86
C LEU A 36 11.89 -17.34 4.59
N ASP A 37 12.51 -18.52 4.64
CA ASP A 37 12.46 -19.50 3.55
C ASP A 37 11.42 -20.59 3.86
N VAL A 38 10.37 -20.64 3.06
CA VAL A 38 9.22 -21.52 3.26
C VAL A 38 8.87 -22.31 2.01
N ALA A 39 8.39 -23.54 2.20
CA ALA A 39 7.80 -24.30 1.11
C ALA A 39 6.53 -23.60 0.63
N THR A 40 6.36 -23.47 -0.69
CA THR A 40 5.21 -22.78 -1.29
C THR A 40 3.86 -23.36 -0.85
N GLY A 41 3.78 -24.68 -0.68
CA GLY A 41 2.56 -25.35 -0.21
C GLY A 41 2.15 -25.06 1.24
N ARG A 42 3.00 -24.39 2.03
CA ARG A 42 2.64 -23.92 3.38
C ARG A 42 1.98 -22.53 3.36
N LEU A 43 2.04 -21.82 2.24
CA LEU A 43 1.43 -20.51 2.09
C LEU A 43 0.00 -20.67 1.60
N GLY A 44 -0.97 -20.35 2.47
CA GLY A 44 -2.39 -20.34 2.10
C GLY A 44 -2.82 -19.01 1.47
N ASP A 45 -2.67 -17.91 2.23
CA ASP A 45 -3.22 -16.61 1.90
C ASP A 45 -2.21 -15.70 1.18
N VAL A 46 -1.88 -16.05 -0.05
CA VAL A 46 -0.98 -15.28 -0.93
C VAL A 46 -1.67 -14.78 -2.19
N GLU A 47 -1.29 -13.58 -2.61
CA GLU A 47 -1.74 -12.96 -3.86
C GLU A 47 -0.50 -12.47 -4.62
N THR A 48 -0.54 -12.58 -5.95
CA THR A 48 0.51 -12.05 -6.81
C THR A 48 0.55 -10.53 -6.74
N MET A 49 1.73 -9.96 -6.47
CA MET A 49 1.88 -8.54 -6.18
C MET A 49 2.61 -7.80 -7.32
N HIS A 50 2.00 -7.74 -8.50
CA HIS A 50 2.51 -6.92 -9.62
C HIS A 50 2.14 -5.44 -9.48
N ALA A 51 0.96 -5.19 -8.93
CA ALA A 51 0.47 -3.86 -8.60
C ALA A 51 -0.16 -3.92 -7.21
N MET A 52 -0.15 -2.79 -6.51
CA MET A 52 -0.79 -2.67 -5.21
C MET A 52 -1.55 -1.37 -5.12
N THR A 53 -2.57 -1.33 -4.26
CA THR A 53 -3.26 -0.08 -3.97
C THR A 53 -2.36 0.82 -3.12
N ILE A 54 -2.54 2.14 -3.25
CA ILE A 54 -1.80 3.14 -2.44
C ILE A 54 -2.03 2.94 -0.93
N HIS A 55 -3.19 2.40 -0.55
CA HIS A 55 -3.47 2.03 0.84
C HIS A 55 -2.59 0.88 1.32
N LYS A 56 -2.38 -0.15 0.49
CA LYS A 56 -1.53 -1.30 0.81
C LYS A 56 -0.04 -0.96 0.81
N SER A 57 0.38 0.14 0.17
CA SER A 57 1.78 0.60 0.23
C SER A 57 2.11 1.43 1.49
N GLN A 58 1.17 1.63 2.41
CA GLN A 58 1.40 2.49 3.59
C GLN A 58 2.52 1.93 4.49
N GLY A 59 3.50 2.77 4.79
CA GLY A 59 4.68 2.42 5.59
C GLY A 59 5.89 1.98 4.77
N SER A 60 5.70 1.57 3.51
CA SER A 60 6.79 1.17 2.60
C SER A 60 7.28 2.35 1.76
N GLN A 61 8.55 2.29 1.34
CA GLN A 61 9.13 3.20 0.35
C GLN A 61 9.98 2.41 -0.63
N VAL A 62 9.93 2.79 -1.90
CA VAL A 62 10.68 2.16 -3.00
C VAL A 62 11.39 3.21 -3.84
N ASP A 63 12.40 2.83 -4.62
CA ASP A 63 13.20 3.79 -5.37
C ASP A 63 12.38 4.52 -6.44
N GLU A 64 11.58 3.78 -7.19
CA GLU A 64 10.70 4.32 -8.22
C GLU A 64 9.25 3.84 -8.03
N VAL A 65 8.29 4.74 -8.20
CA VAL A 65 6.86 4.44 -8.17
C VAL A 65 6.23 4.81 -9.50
N THR A 66 5.39 3.93 -10.05
CA THR A 66 4.47 4.25 -11.15
C THR A 66 3.05 4.31 -10.61
N VAL A 67 2.39 5.45 -10.74
CA VAL A 67 1.02 5.70 -10.28
C VAL A 67 0.08 5.66 -11.48
N LEU A 68 -0.87 4.73 -11.47
CA LEU A 68 -1.94 4.66 -12.46
C LEU A 68 -3.14 5.46 -11.94
N MET A 69 -3.51 6.53 -12.65
CA MET A 69 -4.62 7.40 -12.25
C MET A 69 -5.95 6.82 -12.76
N PRO A 70 -6.98 6.72 -11.91
CA PRO A 70 -8.34 6.40 -12.37
C PRO A 70 -8.96 7.56 -13.16
N GLN A 71 -10.16 7.33 -13.71
CA GLN A 71 -10.97 8.36 -14.37
C GLN A 71 -11.32 9.51 -13.42
N GLU A 72 -11.52 10.71 -13.99
CA GLU A 72 -11.65 11.99 -13.29
C GLU A 72 -12.81 12.08 -12.28
N ASP A 73 -13.86 11.32 -12.49
CA ASP A 73 -15.06 11.24 -11.65
C ASP A 73 -14.89 10.31 -10.43
N SER A 74 -13.80 9.54 -10.41
CA SER A 74 -13.52 8.58 -9.35
C SER A 74 -13.44 9.26 -7.99
N ARG A 75 -14.18 8.71 -7.01
CA ARG A 75 -14.13 9.14 -5.61
C ARG A 75 -12.76 8.91 -4.95
N LEU A 76 -11.92 8.06 -5.55
CA LEU A 76 -10.57 7.79 -5.08
C LEU A 76 -9.61 8.94 -5.40
N LEU A 77 -9.88 9.77 -6.41
CA LEU A 77 -9.04 10.92 -6.76
C LEU A 77 -9.15 11.99 -5.68
N THR A 78 -8.23 11.96 -4.74
CA THR A 78 -8.06 12.97 -3.70
C THR A 78 -6.61 13.39 -3.60
N ARG A 79 -6.39 14.61 -3.14
CA ARG A 79 -5.05 15.20 -2.97
C ARG A 79 -4.23 14.36 -2.01
N GLU A 80 -4.84 13.90 -0.92
CA GLU A 80 -4.19 13.07 0.09
C GLU A 80 -3.76 11.71 -0.47
N LEU A 81 -4.58 11.07 -1.33
CA LEU A 81 -4.22 9.80 -1.93
C LEU A 81 -3.07 9.96 -2.94
N LEU A 82 -3.13 10.98 -3.79
CA LEU A 82 -2.05 11.30 -4.73
C LEU A 82 -0.75 11.67 -4.00
N TYR A 83 -0.83 12.51 -2.97
CA TYR A 83 0.31 12.87 -2.12
C TYR A 83 0.94 11.64 -1.46
N THR A 84 0.09 10.74 -0.95
CA THR A 84 0.57 9.48 -0.36
C THR A 84 1.30 8.66 -1.41
N ALA A 85 0.77 8.52 -2.64
CA ALA A 85 1.45 7.78 -3.70
C ALA A 85 2.82 8.38 -4.06
N VAL A 86 2.90 9.72 -4.18
CA VAL A 86 4.14 10.44 -4.50
C VAL A 86 5.21 10.22 -3.42
N THR A 87 4.83 10.29 -2.15
CA THR A 87 5.78 10.14 -1.02
C THR A 87 6.27 8.70 -0.79
N ARG A 88 5.73 7.71 -1.52
CA ARG A 88 6.26 6.34 -1.55
C ARG A 88 7.54 6.21 -2.37
N ALA A 89 7.77 7.10 -3.33
CA ALA A 89 8.99 7.09 -4.13
C ALA A 89 10.13 7.79 -3.39
N LYS A 90 11.30 7.16 -3.36
CA LYS A 90 12.53 7.78 -2.86
C LYS A 90 13.21 8.65 -3.91
N ARG A 91 13.14 8.27 -5.19
CA ARG A 91 13.89 8.92 -6.26
C ARG A 91 13.03 9.39 -7.42
N LYS A 92 12.04 8.61 -7.84
CA LYS A 92 11.28 8.90 -9.06
C LYS A 92 9.83 8.52 -8.97
N VAL A 93 8.96 9.41 -9.45
CA VAL A 93 7.54 9.14 -9.66
C VAL A 93 7.24 9.23 -11.15
N ARG A 94 6.60 8.19 -11.69
CA ARG A 94 5.94 8.21 -12.99
C ARG A 94 4.43 8.23 -12.77
N VAL A 95 3.72 9.20 -13.35
CA VAL A 95 2.27 9.25 -13.30
C VAL A 95 1.73 8.91 -14.68
N VAL A 96 0.78 7.97 -14.75
CA VAL A 96 0.12 7.53 -15.97
C VAL A 96 -1.37 7.82 -15.84
N GLY A 97 -1.87 8.72 -16.66
CA GLY A 97 -3.26 9.20 -16.63
C GLY A 97 -3.45 10.46 -17.44
N SER A 98 -4.68 10.94 -17.50
CA SER A 98 -5.00 12.22 -18.15
C SER A 98 -4.58 13.39 -17.25
N GLU A 99 -4.32 14.54 -17.87
CA GLU A 99 -4.11 15.80 -17.15
C GLU A 99 -5.33 16.13 -16.28
N ALA A 100 -6.55 15.86 -16.79
CA ALA A 100 -7.80 16.09 -16.07
C ALA A 100 -7.88 15.26 -14.77
N SER A 101 -7.51 13.98 -14.79
CA SER A 101 -7.46 13.14 -13.57
C SER A 101 -6.48 13.69 -12.53
N VAL A 102 -5.32 14.21 -12.96
CA VAL A 102 -4.34 14.83 -12.06
C VAL A 102 -4.89 16.12 -11.45
N ARG A 103 -5.49 16.99 -12.26
CA ARG A 103 -6.13 18.22 -11.79
C ARG A 103 -7.28 17.93 -10.82
N ALA A 104 -8.12 16.95 -11.12
CA ALA A 104 -9.21 16.51 -10.25
C ALA A 104 -8.68 16.01 -8.89
N ALA A 105 -7.64 15.19 -8.89
CA ALA A 105 -6.99 14.73 -7.66
C ALA A 105 -6.44 15.90 -6.84
N ILE A 106 -5.76 16.86 -7.47
CA ILE A 106 -5.21 18.03 -6.76
C ILE A 106 -6.34 18.92 -6.22
N ALA A 107 -7.44 19.10 -6.94
CA ALA A 107 -8.55 19.97 -6.52
C ALA A 107 -9.36 19.37 -5.37
N ARG A 108 -9.52 18.04 -5.32
CA ARG A 108 -10.39 17.36 -4.34
C ARG A 108 -9.66 17.05 -3.04
N ARG A 109 -10.18 17.55 -1.92
CA ARG A 109 -9.71 17.19 -0.58
C ARG A 109 -10.50 15.99 -0.03
N ALA A 110 -9.82 15.05 0.61
CA ALA A 110 -10.47 13.96 1.34
C ALA A 110 -11.28 14.55 2.52
N VAL A 111 -12.59 14.36 2.49
CA VAL A 111 -13.48 14.80 3.57
C VAL A 111 -13.51 13.71 4.64
N ARG A 112 -13.15 14.07 5.87
CA ARG A 112 -13.32 13.21 7.05
C ARG A 112 -14.46 13.76 7.90
N ALA A 113 -15.58 13.05 7.95
CA ALA A 113 -16.61 13.30 8.93
C ALA A 113 -16.17 12.65 10.26
N SER A 114 -15.68 13.44 11.21
CA SER A 114 -15.42 12.96 12.58
C SER A 114 -15.94 13.96 13.60
N GLY A 115 -16.57 13.46 14.67
CA GLY A 115 -17.03 14.29 15.79
C GLY A 115 -15.88 14.78 16.69
N LEU A 116 -14.64 14.35 16.43
CA LEU A 116 -13.49 14.65 17.27
C LEU A 116 -13.22 16.15 17.38
N ARG A 117 -13.37 16.90 16.27
CA ARG A 117 -13.20 18.35 16.27
C ARG A 117 -14.18 19.04 17.21
N MET A 118 -15.45 18.63 17.18
CA MET A 118 -16.49 19.17 18.05
C MET A 118 -16.21 18.83 19.52
N ARG A 119 -15.78 17.59 19.81
CA ARG A 119 -15.46 17.15 21.18
C ARG A 119 -14.26 17.90 21.78
N LEU A 120 -13.20 18.12 20.99
CA LEU A 120 -12.03 18.88 21.43
C LEU A 120 -12.34 20.36 21.71
N GLN A 121 -13.28 20.94 20.95
CA GLN A 121 -13.75 22.30 21.17
C GLN A 121 -14.63 22.42 22.43
N SER A 122 -15.41 21.39 22.77
CA SER A 122 -16.23 21.38 24.00
C SER A 122 -15.43 21.19 25.29
N THR A 123 -14.19 20.67 25.23
CA THR A 123 -13.32 20.47 26.40
C THR A 123 -12.39 21.65 26.70
N GLY A 124 -12.44 22.74 25.93
CA GLY A 124 -11.59 23.93 26.09
C GLY A 124 -12.18 25.05 26.98
N CYS A 125 -13.30 24.81 27.66
CA CYS A 125 -13.84 25.73 28.67
C CYS A 125 -13.80 25.04 30.04
N GLY A 126 -12.76 25.34 30.80
CA GLY A 126 -12.55 24.98 32.19
C GLY A 126 -11.42 25.81 32.75
#